data_AF-A0A3M1NZ05-F1
#
_entry.id   AF-A0A3M1NZ05-F1
#
_cell.length_a   1.000
_cell.length_b   1.000
_cell.length_c   1.000
_cell.angle_alpha   90.00
_cell.angle_beta   90.00
_cell.angle_gamma   90.00
#
_symmetry.space_group_name_H-M   'P 1'
#
loop_
_entity.id
_entity.type
_entity.pdbx_description
1 polymer ?
#
loop_
_entity_poly.entity_id
_entity_poly.type
_entity_poly.pdbx_seq_one_letter_code
_entity_poly.pdbx_strand_id
1 'polypeptide(L)'
;MPLWFGITAVALYVVLVPVVNPLAVFEHLSPFDAKRALQVAVLVLQALVVAGVGAVRKAWFEQFSLLPRATRWALVAILTLGIVSSVRAEAPAMALLEVGHHVLLFVLLLSVAERVRTTPQLDTWVLYVAVVAAGFYVLKFLVGYVLALLVPSFTHWPGANVGFVHVRMFNHLQTWSLPLVAGAVVIGYRQGGGLVWLGRGLLAAWWMLLIASGGRGSSLALVLALAGCGLLYGRHARTWVRE
;
A
#
# COMPACT_ATOMS: atom_id res chain seq x y z
N MET A 1 -10.69 -11.57 19.15
CA MET A 1 -10.72 -11.78 17.68
C MET A 1 -11.01 -10.54 16.83
N PRO A 2 -12.02 -9.67 17.08
CA PRO A 2 -12.36 -8.55 16.18
C PRO A 2 -11.29 -7.45 16.08
N LEU A 3 -10.31 -7.49 16.97
CA LEU A 3 -9.24 -6.51 17.12
C LEU A 3 -8.17 -6.63 16.00
N TRP A 4 -7.89 -7.83 15.48
CA TRP A 4 -6.94 -8.03 14.37
C TRP A 4 -7.49 -7.57 13.00
N PHE A 5 -8.77 -7.23 12.93
CA PHE A 5 -9.45 -6.95 11.67
C PHE A 5 -8.81 -5.80 10.88
N GLY A 6 -8.34 -4.74 11.56
CA GLY A 6 -7.66 -3.63 10.88
C GLY A 6 -6.35 -4.04 10.20
N ILE A 7 -5.54 -4.88 10.85
CA ILE A 7 -4.27 -5.37 10.30
C ILE A 7 -4.52 -6.32 9.13
N THR A 8 -5.49 -7.23 9.30
CA THR A 8 -5.92 -8.13 8.23
C THR A 8 -6.48 -7.34 7.04
N ALA A 9 -7.27 -6.29 7.29
CA ALA A 9 -7.78 -5.40 6.24
C ALA A 9 -6.65 -4.68 5.50
N VAL A 10 -5.60 -4.22 6.19
CA VAL A 10 -4.39 -3.67 5.54
C VAL A 10 -3.71 -4.70 4.65
N ALA A 11 -3.46 -5.92 5.16
CA ALA A 11 -2.81 -6.94 4.33
C ALA A 11 -3.67 -7.36 3.14
N LEU A 12 -4.99 -7.47 3.30
CA LEU A 12 -5.89 -7.72 2.19
C LEU A 12 -5.82 -6.57 1.18
N TYR A 13 -5.87 -5.32 1.63
CA TYR A 13 -5.79 -4.14 0.78
C TYR A 13 -4.46 -4.06 0.00
N VAL A 14 -3.34 -4.41 0.64
CA VAL A 14 -1.98 -4.28 0.09
C VAL A 14 -1.56 -5.51 -0.73
N VAL A 15 -1.84 -6.71 -0.27
CA VAL A 15 -1.37 -7.96 -0.91
C VAL A 15 -2.45 -8.48 -1.85
N LEU A 16 -3.68 -8.62 -1.37
CA LEU A 16 -4.68 -9.39 -2.07
C LEU A 16 -5.28 -8.60 -3.24
N VAL A 17 -5.62 -7.32 -3.04
CA VAL A 17 -6.29 -6.56 -4.11
C VAL A 17 -5.40 -6.24 -5.32
N PRO A 18 -4.10 -5.89 -5.16
CA PRO A 18 -3.26 -5.64 -6.33
C PRO A 18 -2.94 -6.93 -7.10
N VAL A 19 -2.79 -8.05 -6.40
CA VAL A 19 -2.37 -9.33 -6.97
C VAL A 19 -3.53 -10.08 -7.62
N VAL A 20 -4.68 -10.16 -6.93
CA VAL A 20 -5.86 -10.87 -7.41
C VAL A 20 -6.55 -10.04 -8.49
N ASN A 21 -6.68 -10.62 -9.67
CA ASN A 21 -7.59 -10.14 -10.69
C ASN A 21 -8.92 -10.86 -10.46
N PRO A 22 -9.98 -10.22 -9.92
CA PRO A 22 -11.25 -10.87 -9.64
C PRO A 22 -12.09 -11.11 -10.91
N LEU A 23 -11.43 -11.48 -12.02
CA LEU A 23 -12.01 -11.56 -13.36
C LEU A 23 -13.23 -12.48 -13.42
N ALA A 24 -13.31 -13.51 -12.57
CA ALA A 24 -14.45 -14.44 -12.56
C ALA A 24 -15.73 -13.89 -11.90
N VAL A 25 -15.65 -12.84 -11.08
CA VAL A 25 -16.82 -12.30 -10.34
C VAL A 25 -17.35 -11.01 -10.99
N PHE A 26 -16.50 -10.30 -11.73
CA PHE A 26 -16.83 -8.99 -12.30
C PHE A 26 -16.49 -8.91 -13.79
N GLU A 27 -16.97 -9.86 -14.59
CA GLU A 27 -16.70 -9.92 -16.04
C GLU A 27 -17.12 -8.65 -16.79
N HIS A 28 -18.07 -7.88 -16.26
CA HIS A 28 -18.55 -6.62 -16.85
C HIS A 28 -17.76 -5.37 -16.45
N LEU A 29 -16.87 -5.46 -15.45
CA LEU A 29 -16.08 -4.33 -15.00
C LEU A 29 -14.70 -4.36 -15.65
N SER A 30 -14.14 -3.17 -15.87
CA SER A 30 -12.72 -3.09 -16.20
C SER A 30 -11.89 -3.70 -15.05
N PRO A 31 -10.72 -4.32 -15.34
CA PRO A 31 -9.85 -4.83 -14.27
C PRO A 31 -9.45 -3.78 -13.23
N PHE A 32 -9.44 -2.50 -13.62
CA PHE A 32 -9.22 -1.38 -12.71
C PHE A 32 -10.38 -1.17 -11.75
N ASP A 33 -11.60 -1.09 -12.29
CA ASP A 33 -12.80 -0.85 -11.49
C ASP A 33 -13.10 -2.03 -10.57
N ALA A 34 -12.86 -3.26 -11.02
CA ALA A 34 -13.02 -4.46 -10.19
C ALA A 34 -12.07 -4.45 -8.99
N LYS A 35 -10.82 -4.02 -9.17
CA LYS A 35 -9.86 -3.85 -8.06
C LYS A 35 -10.26 -2.73 -7.12
N ARG A 36 -10.71 -1.60 -7.67
CA ARG A 36 -11.19 -0.46 -6.87
C ARG A 36 -12.41 -0.86 -6.05
N ALA A 37 -13.36 -1.59 -6.63
CA ALA A 37 -14.53 -2.10 -5.92
C ALA A 37 -14.13 -3.03 -4.77
N LEU A 38 -13.17 -3.93 -4.99
CA LEU A 38 -12.66 -4.80 -3.92
C LEU A 38 -11.95 -4.02 -2.81
N GLN A 39 -11.15 -3.00 -3.16
CA GLN A 39 -10.53 -2.11 -2.18
C GLN A 39 -11.58 -1.39 -1.32
N VAL A 40 -12.58 -0.79 -1.96
CA VAL A 40 -13.67 -0.10 -1.27
C VAL A 40 -14.47 -1.09 -0.41
N ALA A 41 -14.74 -2.30 -0.89
CA ALA A 41 -15.45 -3.33 -0.12
C ALA A 41 -14.69 -3.70 1.17
N VAL A 42 -13.37 -3.93 1.11
CA VAL A 42 -12.55 -4.20 2.31
C VAL A 42 -12.60 -3.03 3.28
N LEU A 43 -12.51 -1.80 2.78
CA LEU A 43 -12.57 -0.59 3.59
C LEU A 43 -13.94 -0.34 4.23
N VAL A 44 -15.03 -0.61 3.51
CA VAL A 44 -16.40 -0.53 4.02
C VAL A 44 -16.62 -1.58 5.10
N LEU A 45 -16.18 -2.83 4.88
CA LEU A 45 -16.24 -3.89 5.90
C LEU A 45 -15.50 -3.48 7.18
N GLN A 46 -14.31 -2.87 7.06
CA GLN A 46 -13.59 -2.30 8.20
C GLN A 46 -14.42 -1.26 8.94
N ALA A 47 -14.99 -0.29 8.22
CA ALA A 47 -15.81 0.75 8.82
C ALA A 47 -17.06 0.19 9.51
N LEU A 48 -17.72 -0.82 8.91
CA LEU A 48 -18.85 -1.51 9.51
C LEU A 48 -18.47 -2.25 10.80
N VAL A 49 -17.30 -2.90 10.84
CA VAL A 49 -16.78 -3.53 12.06
C VAL A 49 -16.51 -2.48 13.15
N VAL A 50 -15.90 -1.36 12.80
CA VAL A 50 -15.68 -0.24 13.74
C VAL A 50 -17.00 0.32 14.26
N ALA A 51 -18.02 0.46 13.41
CA ALA A 51 -19.34 0.98 13.81
C ALA A 51 -20.14 -0.01 14.67
N GLY A 52 -20.14 -1.29 14.28
CA GLY A 52 -20.97 -2.34 14.87
C GLY A 52 -20.40 -3.01 16.12
N VAL A 53 -19.08 -3.10 16.26
CA VAL A 53 -18.44 -3.78 17.39
C VAL A 53 -18.04 -2.76 18.46
N GLY A 54 -18.79 -2.69 19.56
CA GLY A 54 -18.62 -1.67 20.61
C GLY A 54 -17.20 -1.56 21.17
N ALA A 55 -16.49 -2.68 21.34
CA ALA A 55 -15.10 -2.68 21.79
C ALA A 55 -14.15 -2.02 20.78
N VAL A 56 -14.30 -2.32 19.49
CA VAL A 56 -13.49 -1.72 18.40
C VAL A 56 -13.83 -0.23 18.27
N ARG A 57 -15.11 0.12 18.34
CA ARG A 57 -15.58 1.51 18.32
C ARG A 57 -14.94 2.34 19.42
N LYS A 58 -14.97 1.84 20.67
CA LYS A 58 -14.39 2.52 21.83
C LYS A 58 -12.89 2.74 21.63
N ALA A 59 -12.16 1.69 21.25
CA ALA A 59 -10.73 1.76 20.99
C ALA A 59 -10.39 2.77 19.87
N TRP A 60 -11.20 2.82 18.81
CA TRP A 60 -11.06 3.79 17.73
C TRP A 60 -11.27 5.24 18.22
N PHE A 61 -12.33 5.50 18.99
CA PHE A 61 -12.59 6.83 19.57
C PHE A 61 -11.49 7.26 20.54
N GLU A 62 -10.93 6.32 21.31
CA GLU A 62 -9.77 6.58 22.16
C GLU A 62 -8.54 7.00 21.34
N GLN A 63 -8.29 6.41 20.16
CA GLN A 63 -7.21 6.92 19.29
C GLN A 63 -7.54 8.29 18.69
N PHE A 64 -8.76 8.49 18.20
CA PHE A 64 -9.18 9.77 17.65
C PHE A 64 -9.08 10.91 18.70
N SER A 65 -9.37 10.60 19.97
CA SER A 65 -9.29 11.56 21.06
C SER A 65 -7.87 11.91 21.50
N LEU A 66 -6.85 11.24 20.98
CA LEU A 66 -5.44 11.61 21.18
C LEU A 66 -4.95 12.63 20.16
N LEU A 67 -5.67 12.82 19.05
CA LEU A 67 -5.32 13.85 18.08
C LEU A 67 -5.45 15.24 18.71
N PRO A 68 -4.50 16.17 18.47
CA PRO A 68 -4.65 17.55 18.93
C PRO A 68 -5.96 18.18 18.45
N ARG A 69 -6.55 19.06 19.26
CA ARG A 69 -7.82 19.74 18.89
C ARG A 69 -7.71 20.47 17.55
N ALA A 70 -6.57 21.11 17.29
CA ALA A 70 -6.29 21.76 16.01
C ALA A 70 -6.35 20.78 14.83
N THR A 71 -5.75 19.59 14.96
CA THR A 71 -5.79 18.54 13.94
C THR A 71 -7.22 18.05 13.67
N ARG A 72 -8.05 17.90 14.71
CA ARG A 72 -9.45 17.48 14.53
C ARG A 72 -10.26 18.52 13.76
N TRP A 73 -10.10 19.79 14.09
CA TRP A 73 -10.75 20.88 13.35
C TRP A 73 -10.24 21.00 11.91
N ALA A 74 -8.93 20.81 11.70
CA ALA A 74 -8.36 20.78 10.36
C ALA A 74 -8.93 19.62 9.54
N LEU A 75 -9.08 18.42 10.12
CA LEU A 75 -9.70 17.27 9.44
C LEU A 75 -11.16 17.55 9.06
N VAL A 76 -11.94 18.16 9.96
CA VAL A 76 -13.31 18.57 9.67
C VAL A 76 -13.33 19.58 8.52
N ALA A 77 -12.50 20.63 8.59
CA ALA A 77 -12.42 21.65 7.55
C ALA A 77 -12.03 21.06 6.18
N ILE A 78 -10.99 20.23 6.13
CA ILE A 78 -10.54 19.55 4.90
C ILE A 78 -11.65 18.66 4.34
N LEU A 79 -12.35 17.91 5.19
CA LEU A 79 -13.43 17.04 4.73
C LEU A 79 -14.63 17.84 4.20
N THR A 80 -15.03 18.91 4.89
CA THR A 80 -16.12 19.77 4.44
C THR A 80 -15.77 20.46 3.12
N LEU A 81 -14.56 21.02 3.00
CA LEU A 81 -14.09 21.63 1.76
C LEU A 81 -14.00 20.60 0.63
N GLY A 82 -13.52 19.39 0.93
CA GLY A 82 -13.47 18.27 0.00
C GLY A 82 -14.85 17.91 -0.53
N ILE A 83 -15.85 17.72 0.34
CA ILE A 83 -17.23 17.41 -0.06
C ILE A 83 -17.83 18.53 -0.91
N VAL A 84 -17.70 19.80 -0.49
CA VAL A 84 -18.20 20.95 -1.25
C VAL A 84 -17.54 21.03 -2.63
N SER A 85 -16.23 20.79 -2.71
CA SER A 85 -15.50 20.74 -3.96
C SER A 85 -15.96 19.58 -4.84
N SER A 86 -16.17 18.39 -4.28
CA SER A 86 -16.61 17.21 -5.02
C SER A 86 -18.00 17.37 -5.62
N VAL A 87 -18.94 17.98 -4.90
CA VAL A 87 -20.30 18.24 -5.42
C VAL A 87 -20.28 19.21 -6.60
N ARG A 88 -19.31 20.12 -6.65
CA ARG A 88 -19.14 21.10 -7.73
C ARG A 88 -18.24 20.62 -8.88
N ALA A 89 -17.66 19.42 -8.79
CA ALA A 89 -16.79 18.89 -9.83
C ALA A 89 -17.58 18.48 -11.07
N GLU A 90 -16.91 18.38 -12.22
CA GLU A 90 -17.52 17.91 -13.49
C GLU A 90 -18.06 16.48 -13.38
N ALA A 91 -17.45 15.65 -12.53
CA ALA A 91 -17.88 14.28 -12.24
C ALA A 91 -18.09 14.07 -10.72
N PRO A 92 -19.21 14.54 -10.15
CA PRO A 92 -19.41 14.57 -8.70
C PRO A 92 -19.36 13.19 -8.04
N ALA A 93 -19.91 12.17 -8.71
CA ALA A 93 -19.93 10.80 -8.19
C ALA A 93 -18.52 10.23 -7.99
N MET A 94 -17.62 10.45 -8.96
CA MET A 94 -16.23 10.00 -8.87
C MET A 94 -15.46 10.77 -7.80
N ALA A 95 -15.65 12.09 -7.74
CA ALA A 95 -15.02 12.93 -6.74
C ALA A 95 -15.48 12.57 -5.31
N LEU A 96 -16.77 12.32 -5.10
CA LEU A 96 -17.30 11.87 -3.81
C LEU A 96 -16.81 10.47 -3.44
N LEU A 97 -16.67 9.57 -4.42
CA LEU A 97 -16.11 8.24 -4.18
C LEU A 97 -14.65 8.33 -3.72
N GLU A 98 -13.87 9.27 -4.26
CA GLU A 98 -12.51 9.54 -3.78
C GLU A 98 -12.49 10.09 -2.36
N VAL A 99 -13.35 11.07 -2.04
CA VAL A 99 -13.47 11.59 -0.67
C VAL A 99 -13.86 10.46 0.30
N GLY A 100 -14.85 9.64 -0.07
CA GLY A 100 -15.27 8.48 0.71
C GLY A 100 -14.12 7.48 0.94
N HIS A 101 -13.34 7.20 -0.11
CA HIS A 101 -12.17 6.32 -0.01
C HIS A 101 -11.13 6.85 0.98
N HIS A 102 -10.84 8.16 0.96
CA HIS A 102 -9.93 8.79 1.92
C HIS A 102 -10.47 8.75 3.36
N VAL A 103 -11.77 8.96 3.56
CA VAL A 103 -12.41 8.83 4.88
C VAL A 103 -12.28 7.40 5.40
N LEU A 104 -12.54 6.39 4.56
CA LEU A 104 -12.42 5.00 4.97
C LEU A 104 -10.95 4.60 5.25
N LEU A 105 -9.99 5.11 4.46
CA LEU A 105 -8.57 4.94 4.74
C LEU A 105 -8.18 5.58 6.08
N PHE A 106 -8.74 6.73 6.42
CA PHE A 106 -8.53 7.36 7.72
C PHE A 106 -9.10 6.51 8.87
N VAL A 107 -10.27 5.91 8.69
CA VAL A 107 -10.83 4.95 9.66
C VAL A 107 -9.88 3.76 9.86
N LEU A 108 -9.39 3.17 8.76
CA LEU A 108 -8.42 2.08 8.80
C LEU A 108 -7.12 2.50 9.50
N LEU A 109 -6.59 3.68 9.19
CA LEU A 109 -5.37 4.23 9.77
C LEU A 109 -5.44 4.26 11.30
N LEU A 110 -6.54 4.77 11.87
CA LEU A 110 -6.70 4.81 13.33
C LEU A 110 -6.87 3.43 13.96
N SER A 111 -7.51 2.48 13.25
CA SER A 111 -7.55 1.08 13.68
C SER A 111 -6.15 0.46 13.72
N VAL A 112 -5.28 0.79 12.76
CA VAL A 112 -3.88 0.33 12.75
C VAL A 112 -3.08 1.02 13.85
N ALA A 113 -3.26 2.33 14.05
CA ALA A 113 -2.55 3.10 15.07
C ALA A 113 -2.80 2.57 16.48
N GLU A 114 -4.04 2.17 16.79
CA GLU A 114 -4.35 1.50 18.05
C GLU A 114 -3.51 0.22 18.22
N ARG A 115 -3.40 -0.59 17.16
CA ARG A 115 -2.67 -1.86 17.23
C ARG A 115 -1.18 -1.68 17.38
N VAL A 116 -0.59 -0.75 16.62
CA VAL A 116 0.84 -0.42 16.74
C VAL A 116 1.19 -0.05 18.18
N ARG A 117 0.30 0.65 18.88
CA ARG A 117 0.52 1.03 20.29
C ARG A 117 0.40 -0.15 21.26
N THR A 118 -0.50 -1.09 21.00
CA THR A 118 -0.77 -2.22 21.91
C THR A 118 0.10 -3.45 21.66
N THR A 119 0.65 -3.59 20.46
CA THR A 119 1.32 -4.80 20.00
C THR A 119 2.75 -4.47 19.61
N PRO A 120 3.73 -4.68 20.51
CA PRO A 120 5.13 -4.59 20.12
C PRO A 120 5.39 -5.61 19.01
N GLN A 121 6.22 -5.24 18.02
CA GLN A 121 6.55 -6.02 16.80
C GLN A 121 5.57 -5.91 15.62
N LEU A 122 4.50 -5.10 15.71
CA LEU A 122 3.63 -4.88 14.55
C LEU A 122 4.40 -4.29 13.35
N ASP A 123 5.43 -3.49 13.61
CA ASP A 123 6.29 -2.88 12.59
C ASP A 123 6.93 -3.93 11.68
N THR A 124 7.38 -5.06 12.26
CA THR A 124 7.94 -6.19 11.48
C THR A 124 6.89 -6.83 10.59
N TRP A 125 5.63 -6.85 11.02
CA TRP A 125 4.54 -7.44 10.24
C TRP A 125 4.26 -6.66 8.95
N VAL A 126 4.32 -5.33 9.01
CA VAL A 126 4.20 -4.47 7.81
C VAL A 126 5.28 -4.80 6.78
N LEU A 127 6.50 -5.06 7.25
CA LEU A 127 7.62 -5.47 6.39
C LEU A 127 7.35 -6.82 5.74
N TYR A 128 6.83 -7.81 6.48
CA TYR A 128 6.45 -9.10 5.90
C TYR A 128 5.36 -8.97 4.84
N VAL A 129 4.34 -8.15 5.09
CA VAL A 129 3.27 -7.89 4.09
C VAL A 129 3.83 -7.26 2.83
N ALA A 130 4.74 -6.28 2.95
CA ALA A 130 5.38 -5.65 1.81
C ALA A 130 6.23 -6.64 1.00
N VAL A 131 7.02 -7.48 1.68
CA VAL A 131 7.84 -8.54 1.06
C VAL A 131 6.94 -9.56 0.34
N VAL A 132 5.87 -10.01 0.98
CA VAL A 132 4.92 -10.97 0.39
C VAL A 132 4.23 -10.36 -0.83
N ALA A 133 3.77 -9.11 -0.76
CA ALA A 133 3.16 -8.40 -1.89
C ALA A 133 4.13 -8.28 -3.07
N ALA A 134 5.38 -7.86 -2.82
CA ALA A 134 6.41 -7.77 -3.85
C ALA A 134 6.73 -9.15 -4.44
N GLY A 135 6.84 -10.19 -3.60
CA GLY A 135 7.09 -11.57 -4.03
C GLY A 135 5.99 -12.11 -4.94
N PHE A 136 4.72 -11.93 -4.57
CA PHE A 136 3.60 -12.31 -5.42
C PHE A 136 3.61 -11.61 -6.78
N TYR A 137 3.95 -10.32 -6.81
CA TYR A 137 4.01 -9.59 -8.06
C TYR A 137 5.20 -10.03 -8.93
N VAL A 138 6.38 -10.26 -8.33
CA VAL A 138 7.53 -10.82 -9.05
C VAL A 138 7.19 -12.19 -9.62
N LEU A 139 6.53 -13.06 -8.86
CA LEU A 139 6.06 -14.35 -9.35
C LEU A 139 5.10 -14.18 -10.53
N LYS A 140 4.13 -13.27 -10.43
CA LYS A 140 3.18 -12.97 -11.51
C LYS A 140 3.89 -12.49 -12.77
N PHE A 141 4.91 -11.64 -12.62
CA PHE A 141 5.75 -11.19 -13.72
C PHE A 141 6.50 -12.36 -14.36
N LEU A 142 7.14 -13.22 -13.56
CA LEU A 142 7.86 -14.39 -14.07
C LEU A 142 6.94 -15.34 -14.84
N VAL A 143 5.74 -15.62 -14.33
CA VAL A 143 4.73 -16.43 -15.03
C VAL A 143 4.34 -15.77 -16.35
N GLY A 144 4.04 -14.46 -16.33
CA GLY A 144 3.71 -13.71 -17.55
C GLY A 144 4.85 -13.71 -18.58
N TYR A 145 6.09 -13.63 -18.13
CA TYR A 145 7.28 -13.67 -18.96
C TYR A 145 7.49 -15.06 -19.60
N VAL A 146 7.34 -16.15 -18.82
CA VAL A 146 7.42 -17.51 -19.34
C VAL A 146 6.31 -17.77 -20.37
N LEU A 147 5.08 -17.33 -20.09
CA LEU A 147 3.96 -17.46 -21.04
C LEU A 147 4.22 -16.70 -22.34
N ALA A 148 4.79 -15.50 -22.24
CA ALA A 148 5.23 -14.70 -23.38
C ALA A 148 6.26 -15.41 -24.28
N LEU A 149 7.15 -16.23 -23.69
CA LEU A 149 8.14 -17.00 -24.45
C LEU A 149 7.55 -18.26 -25.11
N LEU A 150 6.54 -18.87 -24.48
CA LEU A 150 5.94 -20.13 -24.94
C LEU A 150 4.76 -19.92 -25.90
N VAL A 151 4.05 -18.79 -25.79
CA VAL A 151 2.82 -18.50 -26.52
C VAL A 151 3.03 -17.25 -27.37
N PRO A 152 3.21 -17.37 -28.69
CA PRO A 152 3.51 -16.23 -29.58
C PRO A 152 2.46 -15.12 -29.59
N SER A 153 1.20 -15.44 -29.25
CA SER A 153 0.11 -14.47 -29.15
C SER A 153 0.03 -13.76 -27.79
N PHE A 154 0.84 -14.17 -26.80
CA PHE A 154 0.81 -13.58 -25.48
C PHE A 154 1.69 -12.33 -25.44
N THR A 155 1.04 -11.17 -25.31
CA THR A 155 1.73 -9.88 -25.25
C THR A 155 2.72 -9.84 -24.08
N HIS A 156 3.89 -9.26 -24.30
CA HIS A 156 4.89 -9.13 -23.24
C HIS A 156 4.57 -7.94 -22.34
N TRP A 157 4.94 -8.02 -21.06
CA TRP A 157 4.98 -6.82 -20.21
C TRP A 157 5.98 -5.81 -20.80
N PRO A 158 5.72 -4.48 -20.76
CA PRO A 158 4.64 -3.77 -20.07
C PRO A 158 3.32 -3.65 -20.84
N GLY A 159 3.24 -4.20 -22.06
CA GLY A 159 2.01 -4.22 -22.87
C GLY A 159 0.98 -5.24 -22.39
N ALA A 160 1.41 -6.34 -21.76
CA ALA A 160 0.50 -7.24 -21.07
C ALA A 160 -0.03 -6.63 -19.78
N ASN A 161 -1.33 -6.82 -19.54
CA ASN A 161 -2.02 -6.39 -18.34
C ASN A 161 -1.68 -7.33 -17.17
N VAL A 162 -0.43 -7.31 -16.70
CA VAL A 162 0.07 -8.15 -15.59
C VAL A 162 -0.41 -7.64 -14.22
N GLY A 163 -1.59 -7.03 -14.17
CA GLY A 163 -2.26 -6.56 -12.96
C GLY A 163 -2.35 -5.05 -12.79
N PHE A 164 -1.71 -4.24 -13.63
CA PHE A 164 -1.90 -2.80 -13.62
C PHE A 164 -2.27 -2.34 -15.03
N VAL A 165 -3.30 -1.50 -15.11
CA VAL A 165 -3.75 -0.91 -16.38
C VAL A 165 -2.69 0.00 -17.00
N HIS A 166 -1.89 0.66 -16.15
CA HIS A 166 -0.76 1.47 -16.59
C HIS A 166 0.48 1.22 -15.73
N VAL A 167 1.63 1.22 -16.39
CA VAL A 167 2.96 1.10 -15.77
C VAL A 167 3.20 2.15 -14.67
N ARG A 168 2.60 3.34 -14.79
CA ARG A 168 2.69 4.38 -13.76
C ARG A 168 2.07 3.95 -12.43
N MET A 169 0.95 3.23 -12.44
CA MET A 169 0.32 2.73 -11.21
C MET A 169 1.19 1.69 -10.51
N PHE A 170 1.87 0.85 -11.29
CA PHE A 170 2.88 -0.07 -10.77
C PHE A 170 4.06 0.69 -10.13
N ASN A 171 4.55 1.74 -10.79
CA ASN A 171 5.63 2.57 -10.24
C ASN A 171 5.22 3.27 -8.94
N HIS A 172 3.94 3.67 -8.81
CA HIS A 172 3.42 4.21 -7.55
C HIS A 172 3.49 3.16 -6.43
N LEU A 173 3.09 1.91 -6.69
CA LEU A 173 3.22 0.81 -5.73
C LEU A 173 4.69 0.60 -5.34
N GLN A 174 5.60 0.57 -6.30
CA GLN A 174 7.03 0.38 -6.04
C GLN A 174 7.63 1.50 -5.20
N THR A 175 7.22 2.75 -5.43
CA THR A 175 7.78 3.93 -4.74
C THR A 175 7.67 3.83 -3.22
N TRP A 176 6.52 3.41 -2.68
CA TRP A 176 6.35 3.30 -1.23
C TRP A 176 6.73 1.92 -0.68
N SER A 177 6.69 0.86 -1.49
CA SER A 177 7.03 -0.50 -1.05
C SER A 177 8.53 -0.79 -1.08
N LEU A 178 9.32 -0.16 -1.96
CA LEU A 178 10.77 -0.37 -2.06
C LEU A 178 11.50 -0.15 -0.73
N PRO A 179 11.29 0.97 -0.01
CA PRO A 179 11.91 1.17 1.29
C PRO A 179 11.51 0.11 2.32
N LEU A 180 10.27 -0.39 2.26
CA LEU A 180 9.78 -1.44 3.19
C LEU A 180 10.42 -2.79 2.89
N VAL A 181 10.52 -3.18 1.61
CA VAL A 181 11.23 -4.41 1.21
C VAL A 181 12.71 -4.32 1.56
N ALA A 182 13.35 -3.17 1.31
CA ALA A 182 14.74 -2.93 1.69
C ALA A 182 14.93 -3.01 3.21
N GLY A 183 14.05 -2.36 3.99
CA GLY A 183 14.07 -2.42 5.46
C GLY A 183 13.91 -3.85 5.98
N ALA A 184 13.05 -4.67 5.37
CA ALA A 184 12.90 -6.08 5.71
C ALA A 184 14.20 -6.87 5.52
N VAL A 185 14.93 -6.62 4.43
CA VAL A 185 16.23 -7.26 4.15
C VAL A 185 17.29 -6.82 5.15
N VAL A 186 17.36 -5.53 5.47
CA VAL A 186 18.33 -4.97 6.43
C VAL A 186 18.07 -5.51 7.84
N ILE A 187 16.82 -5.57 8.29
CA ILE A 187 16.49 -6.13 9.61
C ILE A 187 16.75 -7.64 9.63
N GLY A 188 16.36 -8.35 8.57
CA GLY A 188 16.60 -9.78 8.41
C GLY A 188 18.09 -10.15 8.35
N TYR A 189 18.96 -9.23 7.91
CA TYR A 189 20.40 -9.43 7.82
C TYR A 189 21.02 -9.89 9.15
N ARG A 190 20.49 -9.41 10.29
CA ARG A 190 20.96 -9.78 11.62
C ARG A 190 20.73 -11.25 11.97
N GLN A 191 19.81 -11.94 11.29
CA GLN A 191 19.49 -13.34 11.56
C GLN A 191 20.25 -14.32 10.66
N GLY A 192 20.86 -13.85 9.56
CA GLY A 192 21.59 -14.69 8.62
C GLY A 192 20.71 -15.71 7.87
N GLY A 193 21.31 -16.48 6.96
CA GLY A 193 20.66 -17.64 6.30
C GLY A 193 19.99 -17.37 4.95
N GLY A 194 19.31 -18.40 4.42
CA GLY A 194 18.73 -18.41 3.06
C GLY A 194 17.62 -17.37 2.84
N LEU A 195 16.88 -17.00 3.89
CA LEU A 195 15.85 -15.95 3.83
C LEU A 195 16.42 -14.58 3.50
N VAL A 196 17.63 -14.26 3.96
CA VAL A 196 18.31 -12.99 3.64
C VAL A 196 18.67 -12.94 2.16
N TRP A 197 19.17 -14.06 1.62
CA TRP A 197 19.48 -14.17 0.18
C TRP A 197 18.22 -14.09 -0.68
N LEU A 198 17.13 -14.74 -0.27
CA LEU A 198 15.84 -14.63 -0.92
C LEU A 198 15.34 -13.18 -0.92
N GLY A 199 15.45 -12.50 0.22
CA GLY A 199 15.08 -11.09 0.36
C GLY A 199 15.93 -10.17 -0.54
N ARG A 200 17.24 -10.40 -0.63
CA ARG A 200 18.14 -9.68 -1.55
C ARG A 200 17.77 -9.93 -3.01
N GLY A 201 17.50 -11.18 -3.38
CA GLY A 201 17.03 -11.54 -4.72
C GLY A 201 15.71 -10.85 -5.06
N LEU A 202 14.77 -10.83 -4.12
CA LEU A 202 13.50 -10.13 -4.27
C LEU A 202 13.70 -8.62 -4.44
N LEU A 203 14.53 -7.99 -3.61
CA LEU A 203 14.84 -6.57 -3.69
C LEU A 203 15.51 -6.22 -5.03
N ALA A 204 16.43 -7.04 -5.50
CA ALA A 204 17.07 -6.90 -6.81
C ALA A 204 16.04 -7.01 -7.95
N ALA A 205 15.14 -8.00 -7.90
CA ALA A 205 14.06 -8.14 -8.86
C ALA A 205 13.09 -6.94 -8.82
N TRP A 206 12.78 -6.43 -7.63
CA TRP A 206 11.90 -5.27 -7.45
C TRP A 206 12.51 -3.99 -8.05
N TRP A 207 13.81 -3.77 -7.86
CA TRP A 207 14.57 -2.70 -8.52
C TRP A 207 14.66 -2.88 -10.03
N MET A 208 14.94 -4.09 -10.51
CA MET A 208 14.98 -4.40 -11.94
C MET A 208 13.66 -4.03 -12.61
N LEU A 209 12.53 -4.41 -12.02
CA LEU A 209 11.20 -4.08 -12.53
C LEU A 209 10.96 -2.57 -12.57
N LEU A 210 11.43 -1.81 -11.58
CA LEU A 210 11.31 -0.35 -11.55
C LEU A 210 12.12 0.32 -12.67
N ILE A 211 13.32 -0.18 -12.93
CA ILE A 211 14.19 0.35 -13.99
C ILE A 211 13.57 0.01 -15.35
N ALA A 212 13.14 -1.23 -15.53
CA ALA A 212 12.50 -1.69 -16.77
C ALA A 212 11.19 -0.95 -17.05
N SER A 213 10.47 -0.51 -16.02
CA SER A 213 9.19 0.20 -16.14
C SER A 213 9.37 1.70 -16.39
N GLY A 214 10.61 2.20 -16.46
CA GLY A 214 10.91 3.61 -16.65
C GLY A 214 10.50 4.49 -15.46
N GLY A 215 10.49 3.95 -14.24
CA GLY A 215 10.05 4.60 -13.01
C GLY A 215 10.93 5.75 -12.50
N ARG A 216 11.24 6.75 -13.33
CA ARG A 216 12.11 7.90 -12.99
C ARG A 216 11.62 8.68 -11.77
N GLY A 217 10.30 8.78 -11.59
CA GLY A 217 9.69 9.46 -10.44
C GLY A 217 10.05 8.81 -9.10
N SER A 218 10.16 7.47 -9.06
CA SER A 218 10.53 6.74 -7.85
C SER A 218 12.00 6.96 -7.49
N SER A 219 12.89 7.01 -8.50
CA SER A 219 14.30 7.36 -8.29
C SER A 219 14.47 8.78 -7.74
N LEU A 220 13.75 9.75 -8.32
CA LEU A 220 13.77 11.13 -7.84
C LEU A 220 13.22 11.22 -6.40
N ALA A 221 12.11 10.54 -6.11
CA ALA A 221 11.54 10.49 -4.77
C ALA A 221 12.53 9.92 -3.75
N LEU A 222 13.29 8.88 -4.10
CA LEU A 222 14.33 8.33 -3.24
C LEU A 222 15.46 9.34 -2.98
N VAL A 223 15.94 10.02 -4.03
CA VAL A 223 16.98 11.06 -3.89
C VAL A 223 16.50 12.20 -2.98
N LEU A 224 15.28 12.68 -3.20
CA LEU A 224 14.68 13.72 -2.37
C LEU A 224 14.46 13.26 -0.92
N ALA A 225 14.05 12.00 -0.71
CA ALA A 225 13.91 11.42 0.62
C ALA A 225 15.27 11.33 1.34
N LEU A 226 16.33 10.88 0.65
CA LEU A 226 17.68 10.81 1.19
C LEU A 226 18.22 12.21 1.53
N ALA A 227 18.02 13.19 0.64
CA ALA A 227 18.39 14.58 0.87
C ALA A 227 17.62 15.16 2.07
N GLY A 228 16.30 14.96 2.12
CA GLY A 228 15.45 15.39 3.23
C GLY A 228 15.87 14.75 4.56
N CYS A 229 16.13 13.44 4.58
CA CYS A 229 16.65 12.75 5.75
C CYS A 229 18.01 13.31 6.19
N GLY A 230 18.91 13.56 5.24
CA GLY A 230 20.22 14.17 5.52
C GLY A 230 20.11 15.58 6.10
N LEU A 231 19.20 16.40 5.58
CA LEU A 231 18.97 17.77 6.05
C LEU A 231 18.30 17.82 7.43
N LEU A 232 17.28 16.99 7.66
CA LEU A 232 16.49 16.99 8.90
C LEU A 232 17.17 16.27 10.06
N TYR A 233 17.81 15.13 9.80
CA TYR A 233 18.42 14.29 10.84
C TYR A 233 19.95 14.41 10.91
N GLY A 234 20.58 15.11 9.95
CA GLY A 234 21.99 15.49 9.99
C GLY A 234 22.94 14.31 10.20
N ARG A 235 23.72 14.35 11.29
CA ARG A 235 24.70 13.29 11.62
C ARG A 235 24.06 11.94 11.94
N HIS A 236 22.82 11.92 12.45
CA HIS A 236 22.11 10.67 12.74
C HIS A 236 21.68 9.92 11.47
N ALA A 237 21.55 10.63 10.34
CA ALA A 237 21.26 9.99 9.06
C ALA A 237 22.49 9.24 8.49
N ARG A 238 23.72 9.66 8.84
CA ARG A 238 24.95 9.08 8.27
C ARG A 238 25.16 7.61 8.64
N THR A 239 24.66 7.20 9.81
CA THR A 239 24.69 5.79 10.24
C THR A 239 23.82 4.92 9.35
N TRP A 240 22.67 5.43 8.90
CA TRP A 240 21.74 4.69 8.03
C TRP A 240 22.13 4.68 6.55
N VAL A 241 22.87 5.70 6.09
CA VAL A 241 23.31 5.81 4.68
C VAL A 241 24.59 5.00 4.42
N ARG A 242 25.34 4.64 5.47
CA ARG A 242 26.61 3.90 5.35
C ARG A 242 26.46 2.38 5.44
N GLU A 243 25.34 1.89 5.97
CA GLU A 243 24.98 0.46 6.01
C GLU A 243 24.27 0.03 4.72
#